data_AF-A0A3D5W5W8-F1
#
_entry.id   AF-A0A3D5W5W8-F1
#
_cell.length_a   1.000
_cell.length_b   1.000
_cell.length_c   1.000
_cell.angle_alpha   90.00
_cell.angle_beta   90.00
_cell.angle_gamma   90.00
#
_symmetry.space_group_name_H-M   'P 1'
#
loop_
_entity.id
_entity.type
_entity.pdbx_description
1 polymer ?
#
loop_
_entity_poly.entity_id
_entity_poly.type
_entity_poly.pdbx_seq_one_letter_code
_entity_poly.pdbx_strand_id
1 'polypeptide(L)'
;MNWIGQIDMRFNGPAYEPRYDKIRLTGQIMRIYKLMCDGRWRVLSEIAAATGDPEASVSAQLRHLRKLRFGAHTVERRRRGNPHEGLHEYRLLINLGSDVELL
;
A
#
# COMPACT_ATOMS: atom_id res chain seq x y z
N MET A 1 10.01 16.27 0.79
CA MET A 1 9.89 15.71 -0.57
C MET A 1 8.45 15.24 -0.78
N ASN A 2 7.66 15.97 -1.57
CA ASN A 2 6.22 15.74 -1.70
C ASN A 2 5.95 14.73 -2.84
N TRP A 3 6.23 13.46 -2.60
CA TRP A 3 6.05 12.36 -3.57
C TRP A 3 4.58 12.18 -4.04
N ILE A 4 3.64 12.84 -3.38
CA ILE A 4 2.18 12.77 -3.62
C ILE A 4 1.75 13.53 -4.89
N GLY A 5 2.53 14.51 -5.35
CA GLY A 5 2.13 15.43 -6.43
C GLY A 5 2.22 14.89 -7.87
N GLN A 6 2.91 13.76 -8.08
CA GLN A 6 3.26 13.26 -9.43
C GLN A 6 2.69 11.88 -9.76
N ILE A 7 1.88 11.29 -8.87
CA ILE A 7 1.39 9.91 -9.02
C ILE A 7 0.07 9.89 -9.77
N ASP A 8 0.08 9.32 -10.97
CA ASP A 8 -1.13 9.01 -11.73
C ASP A 8 -1.84 7.77 -11.13
N MET A 9 -2.60 7.98 -10.05
CA MET A 9 -3.31 6.92 -9.30
C MET A 9 -4.52 6.37 -10.07
N ARG A 10 -4.25 5.59 -11.12
CA ARG A 10 -5.27 4.86 -11.86
C ARG A 10 -5.53 3.48 -11.27
N PHE A 11 -6.73 3.34 -10.70
CA PHE A 11 -7.31 2.06 -10.30
C PHE A 11 -7.99 1.37 -11.48
N ASN A 12 -7.99 0.03 -11.47
CA ASN A 12 -8.64 -0.78 -12.49
C ASN A 12 -9.07 -2.14 -11.92
N GLY A 13 -10.07 -2.75 -12.54
CA GLY A 13 -10.62 -4.06 -12.18
C GLY A 13 -12.04 -4.24 -12.73
N PRO A 14 -12.55 -5.47 -12.82
CA PRO A 14 -13.88 -5.74 -13.38
C PRO A 14 -15.04 -5.13 -12.57
N ALA A 15 -14.82 -4.88 -11.28
CA ALA A 15 -15.79 -4.25 -10.38
C ALA A 15 -15.45 -2.78 -10.06
N TYR A 16 -14.55 -2.15 -10.82
CA TYR A 16 -14.17 -0.75 -10.58
C TYR A 16 -15.17 0.20 -11.24
N GLU A 17 -15.81 1.05 -10.42
CA GLU A 17 -16.73 2.08 -10.88
C GLU A 17 -16.12 3.48 -10.63
N PRO A 18 -15.62 4.18 -11.66
CA PRO A 18 -14.87 5.43 -11.49
C PRO A 18 -15.60 6.50 -10.67
N ARG A 19 -16.93 6.55 -10.76
CA ARG A 19 -17.79 7.50 -10.03
C ARG A 19 -17.69 7.35 -8.51
N TYR A 20 -17.61 6.11 -8.02
CA TYR A 20 -17.63 5.82 -6.58
C TYR A 20 -16.23 5.50 -6.04
N ASP A 21 -15.39 4.91 -6.88
CA ASP A 21 -14.17 4.26 -6.40
C ASP A 21 -12.95 5.16 -6.46
N LYS A 22 -12.87 6.11 -7.40
CA LYS A 22 -11.66 6.92 -7.56
C LYS A 22 -11.29 7.64 -6.26
N ILE A 23 -12.24 8.38 -5.68
CA ILE A 23 -12.01 9.14 -4.45
C ILE A 23 -11.78 8.20 -3.27
N ARG A 24 -12.64 7.19 -3.11
CA ARG A 24 -12.59 6.23 -2.01
C ARG A 24 -11.27 5.45 -1.98
N LEU A 25 -10.86 4.89 -3.11
CA LEU A 25 -9.62 4.09 -3.22
C LEU A 25 -8.37 4.96 -3.10
N THR A 26 -8.40 6.20 -3.62
CA THR A 26 -7.32 7.17 -3.40
C THR A 26 -7.17 7.50 -1.91
N GLY A 27 -8.27 7.79 -1.21
CA GLY A 27 -8.22 8.03 0.23
C GLY A 27 -7.70 6.83 1.02
N GLN A 28 -8.14 5.63 0.64
CA GLN A 28 -7.74 4.38 1.26
C GLN A 28 -6.23 4.07 1.09
N ILE A 29 -5.72 4.12 -0.14
CA ILE A 29 -4.28 3.88 -0.37
C ILE A 29 -3.42 4.91 0.38
N MET A 30 -3.88 6.17 0.47
CA MET A 30 -3.17 7.22 1.20
C MET A 30 -3.13 6.98 2.71
N ARG A 31 -4.23 6.53 3.34
CA ARG A 31 -4.23 6.16 4.77
C ARG A 31 -3.27 5.01 5.05
N ILE A 32 -3.30 3.97 4.20
CA ILE A 32 -2.44 2.80 4.35
C ILE A 32 -0.97 3.17 4.14
N TYR A 33 -0.67 3.99 3.12
CA TYR A 33 0.68 4.50 2.89
C TYR A 33 1.20 5.27 4.11
N LYS A 34 0.42 6.24 4.62
CA LYS A 34 0.80 7.04 5.79
C LYS A 34 1.06 6.21 7.05
N LEU A 35 0.33 5.10 7.24
CA LEU A 35 0.57 4.19 8.35
C LEU A 35 1.85 3.36 8.14
N MET A 36 2.00 2.79 6.94
CA MET A 36 3.05 1.80 6.67
C MET A 36 4.40 2.43 6.34
N CYS A 37 4.45 3.72 5.99
CA CYS A 37 5.68 4.43 5.62
C CYS A 37 6.70 4.53 6.77
N ASP A 38 6.32 4.17 8.00
CA ASP A 38 7.23 4.04 9.14
C ASP A 38 8.08 2.76 9.12
N GLY A 39 7.86 1.86 8.14
CA GLY A 39 8.66 0.66 7.96
C GLY A 39 8.50 -0.39 9.06
N ARG A 40 7.43 -0.34 9.88
CA ARG A 40 7.18 -1.39 10.88
C ARG A 40 6.44 -2.59 10.27
N TRP A 41 6.73 -3.76 10.81
CA TRP A 41 6.00 -4.99 10.48
C TRP A 41 4.61 -4.97 11.10
N ARG A 42 3.58 -5.25 10.31
CA ARG A 42 2.18 -5.35 10.76
C ARG A 42 1.43 -6.46 10.03
N VAL A 43 0.49 -7.11 10.70
CA VAL A 43 -0.48 -8.01 10.04
C VAL A 43 -1.65 -7.23 9.45
N LEU A 44 -2.47 -7.87 8.60
CA LEU A 44 -3.60 -7.19 7.95
C LEU A 44 -4.61 -6.63 8.95
N SER A 45 -4.90 -7.36 10.03
CA SER A 45 -5.85 -6.93 11.07
C SER A 45 -5.38 -5.68 11.82
N GLU A 46 -4.08 -5.57 12.11
CA GLU A 46 -3.48 -4.38 12.74
C GLU A 46 -3.57 -3.16 11.82
N ILE A 47 -3.34 -3.35 10.51
CA ILE A 47 -3.45 -2.27 9.52
C ILE A 47 -4.92 -1.85 9.37
N ALA A 48 -5.83 -2.82 9.25
CA ALA A 48 -7.26 -2.59 9.12
C ALA A 48 -7.83 -1.81 10.32
N ALA A 49 -7.46 -2.21 11.53
CA ALA A 49 -7.86 -1.52 12.76
C ALA A 49 -7.35 -0.08 12.80
N ALA A 50 -6.11 0.15 12.37
CA ALA A 50 -5.50 1.48 12.39
C ALA A 50 -6.03 2.43 11.30
N THR A 51 -6.41 1.93 10.12
CA THR A 51 -6.90 2.79 9.02
C THR A 51 -8.42 2.83 8.91
N GLY A 52 -9.13 1.92 9.56
CA GLY A 52 -10.58 1.73 9.42
C GLY A 52 -10.99 1.08 8.09
N ASP A 53 -10.05 0.47 7.37
CA ASP A 53 -10.30 -0.14 6.05
C ASP A 53 -10.39 -1.68 6.16
N PRO A 54 -11.28 -2.35 5.41
CA PRO A 54 -11.39 -3.81 5.44
C PRO A 54 -10.08 -4.51 5.02
N GLU A 55 -9.74 -5.64 5.63
CA GLU A 55 -8.49 -6.38 5.35
C GLU A 55 -8.29 -6.72 3.86
N ALA A 56 -9.37 -7.09 3.16
CA ALA A 56 -9.33 -7.36 1.72
C ALA A 56 -8.90 -6.12 0.92
N SER A 57 -9.37 -4.94 1.34
CA SER A 57 -8.98 -3.67 0.75
C SER A 57 -7.55 -3.30 1.11
N VAL A 58 -7.14 -3.49 2.36
CA VAL A 58 -5.74 -3.30 2.79
C VAL A 58 -4.79 -4.14 1.94
N SER A 59 -5.09 -5.43 1.80
CA SER A 59 -4.34 -6.36 0.97
C SER A 59 -4.25 -5.88 -0.48
N ALA A 60 -5.36 -5.40 -1.07
CA ALA A 60 -5.36 -4.83 -2.40
C ALA A 60 -4.47 -3.59 -2.53
N GLN A 61 -4.52 -2.67 -1.57
CA GLN A 61 -3.69 -1.46 -1.62
C GLN A 61 -2.21 -1.73 -1.39
N LEU A 62 -1.85 -2.68 -0.51
CA LEU A 62 -0.45 -3.14 -0.38
C LEU A 62 0.07 -3.69 -1.72
N ARG A 63 -0.77 -4.38 -2.49
CA ARG A 63 -0.40 -4.80 -3.85
C ARG A 63 -0.25 -3.62 -4.80
N HIS A 64 -1.07 -2.58 -4.66
CA HIS A 64 -1.00 -1.37 -5.47
C HIS A 64 0.29 -0.59 -5.24
N LEU A 65 0.70 -0.37 -3.99
CA LEU A 65 1.93 0.37 -3.65
C LEU A 65 3.20 -0.14 -4.35
N ARG A 66 3.22 -1.41 -4.78
CA ARG A 66 4.32 -2.01 -5.55
C ARG A 66 4.36 -1.62 -7.02
N LYS A 67 3.27 -1.11 -7.59
CA LYS A 67 3.21 -0.77 -9.02
C LYS A 67 3.80 0.62 -9.24
N LEU A 68 4.40 0.86 -10.41
CA LEU A 68 5.00 2.14 -10.78
C LEU A 68 4.05 3.34 -10.58
N ARG A 69 2.81 3.21 -11.03
CA ARG A 69 1.76 4.23 -10.89
C ARG A 69 1.26 4.47 -9.46
N PHE A 70 1.82 3.79 -8.48
CA PHE A 70 1.59 4.00 -7.04
C PHE A 70 2.92 4.02 -6.27
N GLY A 71 4.05 4.29 -6.94
CA GLY A 71 5.34 4.53 -6.29
C GLY A 71 6.41 3.48 -6.42
N ALA A 72 6.11 2.33 -7.02
CA ALA A 72 7.07 1.23 -7.13
C ALA A 72 7.78 0.94 -5.79
N HIS A 73 7.04 0.99 -4.68
CA HIS A 73 7.59 0.71 -3.36
C HIS A 73 7.80 -0.79 -3.18
N THR A 74 8.66 -1.15 -2.23
CA THR A 74 8.81 -2.56 -1.85
C THR A 74 7.90 -2.87 -0.68
N VAL A 75 7.01 -3.84 -0.86
CA VAL A 75 6.22 -4.42 0.24
C VAL A 75 6.76 -5.81 0.52
N GLU A 76 7.50 -5.92 1.61
CA GLU A 76 8.01 -7.21 2.08
C GLU A 76 6.91 -7.97 2.81
N ARG A 77 7.04 -9.30 2.84
CA ARG A 77 6.11 -10.21 3.51
C ARG A 77 6.89 -11.33 4.19
N ARG A 78 6.54 -11.66 5.43
CA ARG A 78 7.05 -12.85 6.13
C ARG A 78 5.95 -13.53 6.92
N ARG A 79 6.22 -14.74 7.45
CA ARG A 79 5.34 -15.37 8.44
C ARG A 79 5.57 -14.72 9.80
N ARG A 80 4.51 -14.50 10.56
CA ARG A 80 4.59 -14.04 11.95
C ARG A 80 4.42 -15.24 12.87
N GLY A 81 5.29 -15.35 13.88
CA GLY A 81 5.16 -16.37 14.92
C GLY A 81 5.27 -17.79 14.39
N ASN A 82 4.39 -18.68 14.85
CA ASN A 82 4.44 -20.10 14.55
C ASN A 82 4.06 -20.36 13.08
N PRO A 83 4.89 -21.06 12.29
CA PRO A 83 4.61 -21.39 10.89
C PRO A 83 3.27 -22.09 10.62
N HIS A 84 2.71 -22.81 11.59
CA HIS A 84 1.43 -23.52 11.47
C HIS A 84 0.20 -22.61 11.57
N GLU A 85 0.35 -21.39 12.08
CA GLU A 85 -0.76 -20.42 12.22
C GLU A 85 -1.07 -19.70 10.90
N GLY A 86 -0.19 -19.79 9.91
CA GLY A 86 -0.39 -19.20 8.58
C GLY A 86 -0.45 -17.66 8.54
N LEU A 87 -0.18 -16.99 9.67
CA LEU A 87 -0.28 -15.54 9.78
C LEU A 87 0.90 -14.84 9.07
N HIS A 88 0.58 -13.86 8.24
CA HIS A 88 1.55 -13.07 7.51
C HIS A 88 1.56 -11.61 7.95
N GLU A 89 2.76 -11.05 8.07
CA GLU A 89 2.98 -9.63 8.31
C GLU A 89 3.75 -8.99 7.16
N TYR A 90 3.57 -7.68 7.04
CA TYR A 90 4.02 -6.86 5.92
C TYR A 90 4.79 -5.66 6.43
N ARG A 91 5.76 -5.20 5.63
CA ARG A 91 6.52 -3.98 5.86
C ARG A 91 6.66 -3.22 4.54
N LEU A 92 6.48 -1.90 4.57
CA LEU A 92 6.69 -1.04 3.41
C LEU A 92 8.07 -0.39 3.50
N LEU A 93 8.86 -0.56 2.44
CA LEU A 93 10.08 0.23 2.20
C LEU A 93 9.76 1.24 1.11
N ILE A 94 9.85 2.53 1.45
CA ILE A 94 9.54 3.60 0.52
C ILE A 94 10.62 3.63 -0.56
N ASN A 95 10.19 3.51 -1.81
CA ASN A 95 11.02 3.92 -2.92
C ASN A 95 11.04 5.44 -2.94
N LEU A 96 12.18 6.04 -2.57
CA LEU A 96 12.34 7.49 -2.53
C LEU A 96 12.49 8.10 -3.93
N GLY A 97 12.57 7.26 -4.97
CA GLY A 97 13.06 7.67 -6.28
C GLY A 97 14.54 7.98 -6.13
N SER A 98 15.42 7.19 -6.75
CA SER A 98 16.75 7.72 -7.00
C SER A 98 16.54 8.97 -7.85
N ASP A 99 17.08 10.11 -7.42
CA ASP A 99 17.42 11.17 -8.36
C ASP A 99 18.35 10.51 -9.37
N VAL A 100 17.80 10.06 -10.50
CA VAL A 100 18.61 9.69 -11.64
C VAL A 100 19.07 11.03 -12.20
N GLU A 101 20.14 11.59 -11.60
CA GLU A 101 21.01 12.49 -12.33
C GLU A 101 21.51 11.70 -13.54
N LEU A 102 20.80 11.87 -14.67
CA LEU A 102 21.32 11.55 -15.98
C LEU A 102 22.39 12.61 -16.27
N LEU A 103 23.65 12.26 -16.03
CA LEU A 103 24.82 12.85 -16.69
C LEU A 103 25.28 11.88 -17.79
#